data_AF-A0ABD5UMU3-F1
#
_entry.id   AF-A0ABD5UMU3-F1
#
_cell.length_a   1.000
_cell.length_b   1.000
_cell.length_c   1.000
_cell.angle_alpha   90.00
_cell.angle_beta   90.00
_cell.angle_gamma   90.00
#
_symmetry.space_group_name_H-M   'P 1'
#
loop_
_entity.id
_entity.type
_entity.pdbx_description
1 polymer ?
#
loop_
_entity_poly.entity_id
_entity_poly.type
_entity_poly.pdbx_seq_one_letter_code
_entity_poly.pdbx_strand_id
1 'polypeptide(L)'
;MTLVVVPVRFPPSSHSEATLREAVRVAEERDAELTILHVDLYQNSGGVSRSDLKRAVEQRIGRLDRARYVVRRGFLVEETILEEIVAEGADVVVIGSKQAGRWRRMVQKLLSDPDIDTFLRGELDCTVITVEADGETTSNEAGESPGDTAPLPEDGADD
;
A
#
# COMPACT_ATOMS: atom_id res chain seq x y z
N MET A 1 1.54 -9.72 14.94
CA MET A 1 0.72 -8.50 15.13
C MET A 1 0.60 -7.91 13.75
N THR A 2 -0.61 -7.53 13.35
CA THR A 2 -0.85 -7.03 11.99
C THR A 2 -0.39 -5.57 11.89
N LEU A 3 0.35 -5.25 10.83
CA LEU A 3 0.83 -3.91 10.52
C LEU A 3 0.22 -3.42 9.20
N VAL A 4 -0.46 -2.27 9.27
CA VAL A 4 -0.97 -1.54 8.11
C VAL A 4 -0.02 -0.37 7.80
N VAL A 5 0.49 -0.30 6.58
CA VAL A 5 1.30 0.82 6.10
C VAL A 5 0.53 1.62 5.05
N VAL A 6 0.50 2.94 5.22
CA VAL A 6 -0.08 3.87 4.24
C VAL A 6 0.95 4.91 3.79
N PRO A 7 1.49 4.80 2.57
CA PRO A 7 2.36 5.81 2.01
C PRO A 7 1.57 7.05 1.57
N VAL A 8 2.03 8.23 1.99
CA VAL A 8 1.42 9.51 1.66
C VAL A 8 2.42 10.48 1.05
N ARG A 9 1.94 11.29 0.11
CA ARG A 9 2.68 12.47 -0.33
C ARG A 9 2.51 13.58 0.69
N PHE A 10 3.55 14.38 0.84
CA PHE A 10 3.51 15.58 1.66
C PHE A 10 3.56 16.84 0.78
N PRO A 11 2.71 17.85 1.05
CA PRO A 11 1.57 17.79 1.97
C PRO A 11 0.46 16.84 1.45
N PRO A 12 -0.37 16.25 2.33
CA PRO A 12 -1.45 15.35 1.91
C PRO A 12 -2.45 16.08 1.02
N SER A 13 -2.79 15.46 -0.11
CA SER A 13 -3.86 15.93 -1.02
C SER A 13 -5.21 15.37 -0.60
N SER A 14 -6.31 15.89 -1.16
CA SER A 14 -7.65 15.32 -0.91
C SER A 14 -7.77 13.85 -1.30
N HIS A 15 -7.00 13.39 -2.30
CA HIS A 15 -6.95 11.96 -2.63
C HIS A 15 -6.19 11.15 -1.57
N SER A 16 -5.14 11.74 -0.99
CA SER A 16 -4.41 11.08 0.12
C SER A 16 -5.30 10.99 1.36
N GLU A 17 -6.26 11.90 1.51
CA GLU A 17 -7.24 11.90 2.60
C GLU A 17 -8.17 10.67 2.56
N ALA A 18 -8.70 10.31 1.39
CA ALA A 18 -9.51 9.11 1.22
C ALA A 18 -8.70 7.84 1.54
N THR A 19 -7.48 7.74 1.00
CA THR A 19 -6.57 6.63 1.30
C THR A 19 -6.21 6.54 2.78
N LEU A 20 -5.99 7.68 3.44
CA LEU A 20 -5.69 7.72 4.88
C LEU A 20 -6.88 7.28 5.73
N ARG A 21 -8.10 7.71 5.41
CA ARG A 21 -9.31 7.26 6.11
C ARG A 21 -9.51 5.76 5.96
N GLU A 22 -9.29 5.25 4.76
CA GLU A 22 -9.39 3.82 4.49
C GLU A 22 -8.34 3.03 5.28
N ALA A 23 -7.10 3.50 5.33
CA ALA A 23 -6.06 2.85 6.12
C ALA A 23 -6.38 2.83 7.62
N VAL A 24 -6.98 3.89 8.15
CA VAL A 24 -7.47 3.94 9.54
C VAL A 24 -8.57 2.90 9.75
N ARG A 25 -9.58 2.87 8.87
CA ARG A 25 -10.67 1.88 8.92
C ARG A 25 -10.13 0.45 8.92
N VAL A 26 -9.24 0.13 7.98
CA VAL A 26 -8.63 -1.21 7.87
C VAL A 26 -7.83 -1.56 9.13
N ALA A 27 -7.09 -0.59 9.69
CA ALA A 27 -6.35 -0.83 10.92
C ALA A 27 -7.27 -1.08 12.12
N GLU A 28 -8.37 -0.35 12.24
CA GLU A 28 -9.36 -0.56 13.30
C GLU A 28 -10.08 -1.91 13.16
N GLU A 29 -10.52 -2.26 11.95
CA GLU A 29 -11.21 -3.52 11.67
C GLU A 29 -10.33 -4.75 11.94
N ARG A 30 -9.02 -4.62 11.72
CA ARG A 30 -8.05 -5.71 11.94
C ARG A 30 -7.32 -5.64 13.29
N ASP A 31 -7.70 -4.70 14.17
CA ASP A 31 -6.97 -4.35 15.41
C ASP A 31 -5.44 -4.28 15.19
N ALA A 32 -5.06 -3.63 14.09
CA ALA A 32 -3.70 -3.54 13.58
C ALA A 32 -3.02 -2.23 13.97
N GLU A 33 -1.69 -2.24 13.99
CA GLU A 33 -0.92 -1.00 14.10
C GLU A 33 -0.95 -0.25 12.77
N LEU A 34 -1.06 1.08 12.81
CA LEU A 34 -1.04 1.93 11.62
C LEU A 34 0.28 2.69 11.52
N THR A 35 0.98 2.54 10.41
CA THR A 35 2.15 3.35 10.06
C THR A 35 1.88 4.23 8.85
N ILE A 36 1.98 5.53 9.06
CA ILE A 36 1.90 6.54 8.00
C ILE A 36 3.31 6.87 7.54
N LEU A 37 3.61 6.53 6.29
CA LEU A 37 4.93 6.66 5.71
C LEU A 37 4.97 7.84 4.73
N HIS A 38 5.96 8.70 4.86
CA HIS A 38 6.31 9.67 3.84
C HIS A 38 7.75 9.45 3.35
N VAL A 39 7.94 9.48 2.04
CA VAL A 39 9.28 9.48 1.43
C VAL A 39 9.66 10.89 1.00
N ASP A 40 10.65 11.45 1.67
CA ASP A 40 11.27 12.74 1.37
C ASP A 40 12.40 12.52 0.36
N LEU A 41 12.12 12.85 -0.92
CA LEU A 41 13.07 12.65 -2.00
C LEU A 41 14.26 13.59 -1.88
N TYR A 42 15.49 13.07 -1.98
CA TYR A 42 16.70 13.90 -1.91
C TYR A 42 16.70 15.08 -2.90
N GLN A 43 16.16 14.88 -4.10
CA GLN A 43 16.17 15.87 -5.19
C GLN A 43 15.21 17.05 -4.95
N ASN A 44 14.11 16.81 -4.24
CA ASN A 44 13.03 17.78 -4.00
C ASN A 44 12.75 17.96 -2.50
N SER A 45 13.72 17.65 -1.64
CA SER A 45 13.51 17.52 -0.20
C SER A 45 13.09 18.87 0.41
N GLY A 46 11.88 18.91 0.96
CA GLY A 46 11.41 20.01 1.80
C GLY A 46 11.95 19.94 3.23
N GLY A 47 12.68 18.87 3.58
CA GLY A 47 13.14 18.61 4.95
C GLY A 47 11.98 18.28 5.87
N VAL A 48 11.02 17.48 5.40
CA VAL A 48 9.79 17.19 6.14
C VAL A 48 10.13 16.41 7.41
N SER A 49 9.77 16.94 8.58
CA SER A 49 9.94 16.22 9.83
C SER A 49 8.76 15.29 10.11
N ARG A 50 8.97 14.32 11.00
CA ARG A 50 7.90 13.47 11.55
C ARG A 50 6.76 14.30 12.14
N SER A 51 7.08 15.39 12.83
CA SER A 51 6.11 16.28 13.46
C SER A 51 5.28 17.03 12.43
N ASP A 52 5.88 17.45 11.30
CA ASP A 52 5.18 18.09 10.19
C ASP A 52 4.20 17.13 9.54
N LEU A 53 4.64 15.90 9.28
CA LEU A 53 3.80 14.84 8.74
C LEU A 53 2.60 14.57 9.65
N LYS A 54 2.85 14.35 10.95
CA LYS A 54 1.78 14.14 11.94
C LYS A 54 0.78 15.29 11.91
N ARG A 55 1.27 16.51 12.03
CA ARG A 55 0.43 17.71 12.07
C ARG A 55 -0.38 17.90 10.79
N ALA A 56 0.17 17.60 9.62
CA ALA A 56 -0.52 17.74 8.35
C ALA A 56 -1.61 16.67 8.16
N VAL A 57 -1.34 15.43 8.59
CA VAL A 57 -2.32 14.34 8.53
C VAL A 57 -3.47 14.61 9.51
N GLU A 58 -3.17 14.96 10.76
CA GLU A 58 -4.21 15.17 11.77
C GLU A 58 -5.11 16.37 11.46
N GLN A 59 -4.60 17.39 10.76
CA GLN A 59 -5.42 18.50 10.26
C GLN A 59 -6.43 18.08 9.18
N ARG A 60 -6.17 16.98 8.48
CA ARG A 60 -7.01 16.50 7.37
C ARG A 60 -8.07 15.51 7.82
N ILE A 61 -7.67 14.54 8.64
CA ILE A 61 -8.53 13.40 8.99
C ILE A 61 -8.84 13.31 10.49
N GLY A 62 -8.35 14.26 11.29
CA GLY A 62 -8.51 14.24 12.75
C GLY A 62 -7.37 13.51 13.46
N ARG A 63 -7.42 13.49 14.78
CA ARG A 63 -6.40 12.84 15.61
C ARG A 63 -6.48 11.32 15.47
N LEU A 64 -5.31 10.67 15.49
CA LEU A 64 -5.18 9.23 15.44
C LEU A 64 -4.52 8.72 16.71
N ASP A 65 -5.22 7.85 17.45
CA ASP A 65 -4.76 7.38 18.76
C ASP A 65 -3.69 6.29 18.65
N ARG A 66 -3.69 5.49 17.57
CA ARG A 66 -2.79 4.34 17.37
C ARG A 66 -2.05 4.41 16.03
N ALA A 67 -1.39 5.53 15.76
CA ALA A 67 -0.63 5.73 14.52
C ALA A 67 0.85 6.11 14.76
N ARG A 68 1.76 5.41 14.08
CA ARG A 68 3.16 5.79 13.94
C ARG A 68 3.34 6.63 12.68
N TYR A 69 4.19 7.63 12.77
CA TYR A 69 4.53 8.53 11.65
C TYR A 69 6.00 8.32 11.32
N VAL A 70 6.28 7.99 10.07
CA VAL A 70 7.62 7.68 9.58
C VAL A 70 7.95 8.57 8.39
N VAL A 71 9.13 9.17 8.41
CA VAL A 71 9.71 9.84 7.25
C VAL A 71 10.99 9.11 6.88
N ARG A 72 11.07 8.66 5.62
CA ARG A 72 12.28 8.07 5.04
C ARG A 72 12.82 8.99 3.97
N ARG A 73 14.13 9.04 3.84
CA ARG A 73 14.79 9.72 2.73
C ARG A 73 15.17 8.71 1.69
N GLY A 74 14.95 9.06 0.42
CA GLY A 74 15.22 8.15 -0.68
C GLY A 74 15.43 8.88 -2.00
N PHE A 75 15.96 8.15 -2.98
CA PHE A 75 16.09 8.65 -4.36
C PHE A 75 14.85 8.37 -5.19
N LEU A 76 14.14 7.27 -4.89
CA LEU A 76 12.93 6.82 -5.55
C LEU A 76 11.86 6.52 -4.52
N VAL A 77 10.67 7.11 -4.70
CA VAL A 77 9.56 7.01 -3.74
C VAL A 77 9.16 5.55 -3.55
N GLU A 78 8.90 4.86 -4.65
CA GLU A 78 8.28 3.54 -4.59
C GLU A 78 9.27 2.50 -4.04
N GLU A 79 10.56 2.64 -4.34
CA GLU A 79 11.60 1.73 -3.88
C GLU A 79 11.76 1.84 -2.37
N THR A 80 11.84 3.08 -1.89
CA THR A 80 11.92 3.38 -0.46
C THR A 80 10.66 2.89 0.29
N ILE A 81 9.48 2.97 -0.34
CA ILE A 81 8.25 2.43 0.25
C ILE A 81 8.35 0.91 0.39
N LEU A 82 8.83 0.22 -0.65
CA LEU A 82 8.97 -1.23 -0.67
C LEU A 82 10.01 -1.73 0.33
N GLU A 83 11.16 -1.05 0.43
CA GLU A 83 12.17 -1.30 1.45
C GLU A 83 11.60 -1.17 2.86
N GLU A 84 10.79 -0.14 3.12
CA GLU A 84 10.18 0.07 4.43
C GLU A 84 9.13 -1.01 4.76
N ILE A 85 8.32 -1.42 3.78
CA ILE A 85 7.30 -2.47 3.94
C ILE A 85 7.94 -3.80 4.31
N VAL A 86 9.03 -4.15 3.63
CA VAL A 86 9.82 -5.34 3.94
C VAL A 86 10.46 -5.21 5.32
N ALA A 87 11.12 -4.09 5.60
CA ALA A 87 11.88 -3.90 6.83
C ALA A 87 11.01 -3.90 8.09
N GLU A 88 9.78 -3.36 8.00
CA GLU A 88 8.83 -3.33 9.11
C GLU A 88 7.89 -4.55 9.10
N GLY A 89 7.95 -5.42 8.07
CA GLY A 89 7.11 -6.62 7.96
C GLY A 89 5.63 -6.31 7.81
N ALA A 90 5.26 -5.39 6.92
CA ALA A 90 3.88 -4.94 6.80
C ALA A 90 2.97 -6.00 6.16
N ASP A 91 1.91 -6.38 6.86
CA ASP A 91 0.90 -7.33 6.38
C ASP A 91 -0.09 -6.70 5.38
N VAL A 92 -0.33 -5.38 5.48
CA VAL A 92 -1.27 -4.68 4.62
C VAL A 92 -0.70 -3.33 4.19
N VAL A 93 -0.82 -3.03 2.90
CA VAL A 93 -0.40 -1.75 2.32
C VAL A 93 -1.58 -1.10 1.63
N VAL A 94 -1.94 0.10 2.09
CA VAL A 94 -3.08 0.86 1.56
C VAL A 94 -2.58 1.99 0.69
N ILE A 95 -2.93 1.97 -0.60
CA ILE A 95 -2.44 2.93 -1.60
C ILE A 95 -3.59 3.56 -2.39
N GLY A 96 -3.43 4.81 -2.78
CA GLY A 96 -4.38 5.44 -3.71
C GLY A 96 -4.23 4.89 -5.14
N SER A 97 -5.31 4.87 -5.91
CA SER A 97 -5.33 4.33 -7.28
C SER A 97 -4.31 4.95 -8.23
N LYS A 98 -3.99 6.24 -8.04
CA LYS A 98 -2.91 6.95 -8.75
C LYS A 98 -1.51 6.39 -8.48
N GLN A 99 -1.30 5.75 -7.32
CA GLN A 99 -0.03 5.11 -6.97
C GLN A 99 -0.02 3.61 -7.32
N ALA A 100 -1.18 2.95 -7.35
CA ALA A 100 -1.31 1.53 -7.63
C ALA A 100 -0.62 1.08 -8.92
N GLY A 101 -0.77 1.84 -10.01
CA GLY A 101 -0.13 1.49 -11.29
C GLY A 101 1.40 1.52 -11.25
N ARG A 102 2.00 2.40 -10.44
CA ARG A 102 3.46 2.50 -10.32
C ARG A 102 4.01 1.46 -9.34
N TRP A 103 3.29 1.24 -8.24
CA TRP A 103 3.55 0.18 -7.27
C TRP A 103 3.57 -1.19 -7.95
N ARG A 104 2.51 -1.54 -8.72
CA ARG A 104 2.42 -2.82 -9.44
C ARG A 104 3.60 -3.05 -10.38
N ARG A 105 4.01 -2.03 -11.13
CA ARG A 105 5.20 -2.15 -12.02
C ARG A 105 6.48 -2.35 -11.24
N MET A 106 6.65 -1.70 -10.10
CA MET A 106 7.81 -1.87 -9.26
C MET A 106 7.89 -3.28 -8.66
N VAL A 107 6.78 -3.74 -8.07
CA VAL A 107 6.70 -5.10 -7.50
C VAL A 107 6.97 -6.14 -8.58
N GLN A 108 6.36 -6.02 -9.76
CA GLN A 108 6.63 -6.92 -10.90
C GLN A 108 8.09 -6.92 -11.33
N LYS A 109 8.74 -5.74 -11.35
CA LYS A 109 10.16 -5.62 -11.69
C LYS A 109 11.05 -6.27 -10.64
N LEU A 110 10.72 -6.12 -9.35
CA LEU A 110 11.48 -6.73 -8.25
C LEU A 110 11.32 -8.26 -8.23
N LEU A 111 10.12 -8.78 -8.52
CA LEU A 111 9.87 -10.22 -8.70
C LEU A 111 10.48 -10.80 -9.99
N SER A 112 10.96 -9.95 -10.91
CA SER A 112 11.69 -10.39 -12.10
C SER A 112 13.19 -10.51 -11.86
N ASP A 113 13.68 -10.11 -10.68
CA ASP A 113 15.07 -10.27 -10.26
C ASP A 113 15.19 -11.57 -9.44
N PRO A 114 15.94 -12.59 -9.89
CA PRO A 114 15.96 -13.92 -9.26
C PRO A 114 16.47 -13.90 -7.80
N ASP A 115 17.30 -12.92 -7.43
CA ASP A 115 17.79 -12.76 -6.05
C ASP A 115 16.74 -12.11 -5.12
N ILE A 116 15.77 -11.37 -5.69
CA ILE A 116 14.73 -10.69 -4.94
C ILE A 116 13.39 -11.46 -4.98
N ASP A 117 13.11 -12.20 -6.04
CA ASP A 117 11.93 -13.07 -6.18
C ASP A 117 11.90 -14.14 -5.07
N THR A 118 13.04 -14.72 -4.71
CA THR A 118 13.13 -15.71 -3.61
C THR A 118 12.94 -15.06 -2.23
N PHE A 119 13.34 -13.79 -2.07
CA PHE A 119 13.20 -13.02 -0.84
C PHE A 119 11.76 -12.50 -0.67
N LEU A 120 11.16 -11.94 -1.73
CA LEU A 120 9.80 -11.40 -1.69
C LEU A 120 8.71 -12.48 -1.72
N ARG A 121 8.93 -13.62 -2.40
CA ARG A 121 7.94 -14.70 -2.47
C ARG A 121 7.85 -15.50 -1.16
N GLY A 122 8.78 -15.28 -0.22
CA GLY A 122 8.70 -15.73 1.18
C GLY A 122 8.23 -14.64 2.16
N GLU A 123 8.50 -13.36 1.88
CA GLU A 123 8.31 -12.26 2.85
C GLU A 123 7.17 -11.28 2.53
N LEU A 124 6.60 -11.28 1.32
CA LEU A 124 5.45 -10.45 0.96
C LEU A 124 4.15 -11.27 0.92
N ASP A 125 3.74 -11.81 2.07
CA ASP A 125 2.32 -12.09 2.37
C ASP A 125 1.56 -10.77 2.60
N CYS A 126 1.83 -9.74 1.79
CA CYS A 126 1.35 -8.39 1.97
C CYS A 126 0.10 -8.15 1.11
N THR A 127 -1.02 -7.84 1.76
CA THR A 127 -2.27 -7.48 1.07
C THR A 127 -2.20 -6.04 0.59
N VAL A 128 -2.38 -5.81 -0.71
CA VAL A 128 -2.46 -4.45 -1.26
C VAL A 128 -3.91 -4.02 -1.42
N ILE A 129 -4.29 -2.96 -0.72
CA ILE A 129 -5.61 -2.33 -0.79
C ILE A 129 -5.48 -1.05 -1.60
N THR A 130 -6.18 -0.96 -2.72
CA THR A 130 -6.21 0.21 -3.59
C THR A 130 -7.48 1.03 -3.37
N VAL A 131 -7.32 2.32 -3.11
CA VAL A 131 -8.42 3.25 -2.82
C VAL A 131 -8.62 4.19 -4.01
N GLU A 132 -9.82 4.18 -4.58
CA GLU A 132 -10.23 5.11 -5.62
C GLU A 132 -10.56 6.48 -5.05
N ALA A 133 -10.61 7.49 -5.92
CA ALA A 133 -10.86 8.87 -5.51
C ALA A 133 -12.25 9.09 -4.87
N ASP A 134 -13.21 8.22 -5.16
CA ASP A 134 -14.57 8.23 -4.59
C ASP A 134 -14.69 7.42 -3.28
N GLY A 135 -13.62 6.73 -2.86
CA GLY A 135 -13.59 5.86 -1.68
C GLY A 135 -13.91 4.40 -1.95
N GLU A 136 -14.24 4.02 -3.20
CA GLU A 136 -14.33 2.62 -3.61
C GLU A 136 -12.97 1.92 -3.45
N THR A 137 -12.99 0.67 -2.96
CA THR A 137 -11.78 -0.07 -2.59
C THR A 137 -11.65 -1.35 -3.41
N THR A 138 -10.46 -1.61 -3.97
CA THR A 138 -10.12 -2.88 -4.61
C THR A 138 -8.94 -3.51 -3.89
N SER A 139 -9.11 -4.75 -3.43
CA SER A 139 -8.04 -5.50 -2.76
C SER A 139 -7.48 -6.55 -3.71
N ASN A 140 -6.16 -6.69 -3.74
CA ASN A 140 -5.52 -7.78 -4.46
C ASN A 140 -4.83 -8.66 -3.40
N GLU A 141 -5.52 -9.69 -2.94
CA GLU A 141 -4.92 -10.69 -2.07
C GLU A 141 -3.86 -11.45 -2.89
N ALA A 142 -2.64 -11.56 -2.36
CA ALA A 142 -1.57 -12.32 -2.98
C ALA A 142 -1.95 -13.82 -2.88
N GLY A 143 -2.76 -14.29 -3.84
CA GLY A 143 -3.28 -15.67 -3.82
C GLY A 143 -4.09 -16.09 -5.05
N GLU A 144 -4.68 -15.16 -5.80
CA GLU A 144 -5.37 -15.52 -7.05
C GLU A 144 -4.38 -15.61 -8.21
N SER A 145 -3.83 -16.81 -8.41
CA SER A 145 -3.45 -17.23 -9.76
C SER A 145 -4.68 -17.12 -10.66
N PRO A 146 -4.60 -16.58 -11.88
CA PRO A 146 -5.69 -16.69 -12.85
C PRO A 146 -5.77 -18.16 -13.31
N GLY A 147 -6.39 -18.99 -12.47
CA GLY A 147 -6.71 -20.37 -12.74
C GLY A 147 -8.04 -20.45 -13.46
N ASP A 148 -7.96 -20.80 -14.74
CA ASP A 148 -8.84 -21.74 -15.40
C ASP A 148 -10.36 -21.57 -15.19
N THR A 149 -10.98 -20.78 -16.07
CA THR A 149 -12.37 -21.03 -16.46
C THR A 149 -12.37 -21.38 -17.94
N ALA A 150 -12.11 -22.65 -18.25
CA ALA A 150 -12.54 -23.22 -19.51
C ALA A 150 -14.08 -23.35 -19.46
N PRO A 151 -14.85 -22.71 -20.35
CA PRO A 151 -16.26 -23.05 -20.48
C PRO A 151 -16.37 -24.39 -21.21
N LEU A 152 -16.80 -25.43 -20.48
CA LEU A 152 -17.42 -26.61 -21.07
C LEU A 152 -18.76 -26.18 -21.69
N PRO A 153 -19.03 -26.42 -22.98
CA PRO A 153 -20.40 -26.46 -23.46
C PRO A 153 -21.03 -27.82 -23.15
N GLU A 154 -22.22 -27.74 -22.59
CA GLU A 154 -23.07 -28.80 -22.08
C GLU A 154 -23.51 -29.80 -23.17
N ASP A 155 -23.66 -31.05 -22.74
CA ASP A 155 -24.32 -32.15 -23.43
C ASP A 155 -25.73 -31.74 -23.90
N GLY A 156 -25.96 -31.81 -25.21
CA GLY A 156 -27.27 -31.68 -25.83
C GLY A 156 -27.61 -32.95 -26.61
N ALA A 157 -28.18 -33.94 -25.93
CA ALA A 157 -28.97 -35.00 -26.56
C ALA A 157 -30.37 -34.45 -26.86
N ASP A 158 -30.86 -34.55 -28.11
CA ASP A 158 -32.01 -35.40 -28.50
C ASP A 158 -32.41 -35.15 -29.98
N ASP A 159 -32.75 -36.27 -30.64
CA ASP A 159 -33.43 -36.54 -31.94
C ASP A 159 -32.79 -36.12 -33.29
#